data_AF-A0A2I6QIP5-F1
#
_entry.id   AF-A0A2I6QIP5-F1
#
_cell.length_a   1.000
_cell.length_b   1.000
_cell.length_c   1.000
_cell.angle_alpha   90.00
_cell.angle_beta   90.00
_cell.angle_gamma   90.00
#
_symmetry.space_group_name_H-M   'P 1'
#
loop_
_entity.id
_entity.type
_entity.pdbx_description
1 polymer ?
#
loop_
_entity_poly.entity_id
_entity_poly.type
_entity_poly.pdbx_seq_one_letter_code
_entity_poly.pdbx_strand_id
1 'polypeptide(L)' 'MKKSDDNLIDRTLEVWQPRNGQRLSDEDARAILENVTGFFTLLLEWQTNEQQKKGGGQDESYRAKSA' A
#
# COMPACT_ATOMS: atom_id res chain seq x y z
N MET A 1 -15.27 -14.55 18.40
CA MET A 1 -14.08 -14.40 17.53
C MET A 1 -14.18 -13.06 16.81
N LYS A 2 -13.51 -12.05 17.37
CA LYS A 2 -13.20 -10.71 16.83
C LYS A 2 -11.98 -10.33 17.66
N LYS A 3 -10.77 -10.60 17.15
CA LYS A 3 -9.50 -10.34 17.86
C LYS A 3 -8.39 -9.84 16.93
N SER A 4 -8.61 -9.90 15.61
CA SER A 4 -7.61 -9.50 14.61
C SER A 4 -7.55 -7.99 14.44
N ASP A 5 -8.69 -7.30 14.43
CA ASP A 5 -8.74 -5.85 14.18
C ASP A 5 -8.34 -5.04 15.42
N ASP A 6 -8.78 -5.45 16.62
CA ASP A 6 -8.38 -4.81 17.88
C ASP A 6 -6.85 -4.86 18.07
N ASN A 7 -6.21 -5.94 17.61
CA ASN A 7 -4.75 -6.08 17.66
C ASN A 7 -4.03 -5.06 16.77
N LEU A 8 -4.60 -4.75 15.60
CA LEU A 8 -4.00 -3.78 14.68
C LEU A 8 -4.14 -2.34 15.16
N ILE A 9 -5.23 -2.00 15.84
CA ILE A 9 -5.41 -0.68 16.45
C ILE A 9 -4.39 -0.46 17.55
N ASP A 10 -4.27 -1.40 18.49
CA ASP A 10 -3.28 -1.33 19.57
C ASP A 10 -1.86 -1.23 19.00
N ARG A 11 -1.54 -2.05 18.01
CA ARG A 11 -0.22 -2.04 17.36
C ARG A 11 0.06 -0.72 16.63
N THR A 12 -0.96 -0.14 16.01
CA THR A 12 -0.82 1.17 15.36
C THR A 12 -0.55 2.24 16.40
N LEU A 13 -1.27 2.24 17.53
CA LEU A 13 -0.99 3.17 18.62
C LEU A 13 0.41 2.99 19.20
N GLU A 14 0.86 1.76 19.44
CA GLU A 14 2.23 1.47 19.91
C GLU A 14 3.31 2.07 19.01
N VAL A 15 3.12 1.99 17.69
CA VAL A 15 4.09 2.50 16.72
C VAL A 15 4.00 4.02 16.60
N TRP A 16 2.81 4.60 16.56
CA TRP A 16 2.64 6.00 16.17
C TRP A 16 2.54 6.96 17.34
N GLN A 17 2.09 6.52 18.52
CA GLN A 17 1.97 7.36 19.71
C GLN A 17 3.30 8.01 20.14
N PRO A 18 4.45 7.30 20.15
CA PRO A 18 5.73 7.92 20.52
C PRO A 18 6.22 9.01 19.55
N ARG A 19 5.65 9.05 18.33
CA ARG A 19 6.03 9.99 17.26
C ARG A 19 5.08 11.18 17.19
N ASN A 20 3.97 11.14 17.93
CA ASN A 20 2.97 12.18 17.95
C ASN A 20 2.98 12.89 19.31
N GLY A 21 3.08 14.23 19.30
CA GLY A 21 3.06 15.01 20.53
C GLY A 21 1.70 15.02 21.24
N GLN A 22 0.63 14.65 20.53
CA GLN A 22 -0.72 14.52 21.08
C GLN A 22 -1.10 13.05 21.27
N ARG A 23 -1.96 12.77 22.25
CA ARG A 23 -2.51 11.42 22.44
C ARG A 23 -3.38 11.04 21.24
N LEU A 24 -3.06 9.93 20.60
CA LEU A 24 -3.83 9.34 19.52
C LEU A 24 -4.99 8.54 20.11
N SER A 25 -6.15 8.68 19.50
CA SER A 25 -7.34 7.87 19.75
C SER A 25 -7.36 6.63 18.85
N ASP A 26 -8.23 5.68 19.17
CA ASP A 26 -8.49 4.52 18.31
C ASP A 26 -8.95 4.94 16.90
N GLU A 27 -9.65 6.08 16.79
CA GLU A 27 -10.07 6.60 15.49
C GLU A 27 -8.88 7.14 14.68
N ASP A 28 -7.95 7.82 15.34
CA ASP A 28 -6.70 8.24 14.69
C ASP A 28 -5.90 7.01 14.23
N ALA A 29 -5.88 5.93 15.02
CA ALA A 29 -5.24 4.67 14.62
C ALA A 29 -5.92 4.03 13.40
N ARG A 30 -7.27 4.05 13.31
CA ARG A 30 -7.99 3.60 12.11
C ARG A 30 -7.61 4.43 10.89
N ALA A 31 -7.62 5.75 11.02
CA ALA A 31 -7.27 6.65 9.93
C ALA A 31 -5.81 6.45 9.46
N ILE A 32 -4.87 6.26 10.40
CA ILE A 32 -3.48 5.93 10.07
C ILE A 32 -3.40 4.61 9.30
N LEU A 33 -4.11 3.57 9.77
CA LEU A 33 -4.12 2.26 9.12
C LEU A 33 -4.67 2.34 7.69
N GLU A 34 -5.77 3.04 7.48
CA GLU A 34 -6.37 3.28 6.16
C GLU A 34 -5.40 4.02 5.24
N ASN A 35 -4.81 5.12 5.71
CA ASN A 35 -3.88 5.93 4.93
C ASN A 35 -2.62 5.15 4.52
N VAL A 36 -2.02 4.42 5.45
CA VAL A 36 -0.82 3.61 5.18
C VAL A 36 -1.14 2.51 4.17
N THR A 37 -2.25 1.79 4.36
CA THR A 37 -2.66 0.71 3.46
C THR A 37 -2.99 1.25 2.07
N GLY A 38 -3.70 2.37 1.98
CA GLY A 38 -4.04 3.02 0.71
C GLY A 38 -2.80 3.50 -0.04
N PHE A 39 -1.84 4.11 0.66
CA PHE A 39 -0.60 4.59 0.05
C PHE A 39 0.21 3.43 -0.57
N PHE A 40 0.41 2.33 0.15
CA PHE A 40 1.15 1.18 -0.39
C PHE A 40 0.39 0.45 -1.50
N THR A 41 -0.95 0.39 -1.43
CA THR A 41 -1.78 -0.15 -2.52
C THR A 41 -1.55 0.63 -3.81
N LEU A 42 -1.58 1.97 -3.74
CA LEU A 42 -1.33 2.85 -4.89
C LEU A 42 0.07 2.65 -5.48
N LEU A 43 1.10 2.55 -4.63
CA LEU A 43 2.46 2.27 -5.10
C LEU A 43 2.58 0.91 -5.80
N LEU A 44 1.90 -0.11 -5.28
CA LEU A 44 1.88 -1.45 -5.87
C LEU A 44 1.17 -1.45 -7.23
N GLU A 45 0.06 -0.73 -7.36
CA GLU A 45 -0.65 -0.56 -8.63
C GLU A 45 0.25 0.09 -9.68
N TRP A 46 0.95 1.17 -9.33
CA TRP A 46 1.89 1.82 -10.25
C TRP A 46 3.03 0.88 -10.66
N GLN A 47 3.63 0.16 -9.71
CA GLN A 47 4.67 -0.81 -10.03
C GLN A 47 4.16 -1.90 -11.00
N THR A 48 2.94 -2.40 -10.77
CA THR A 48 2.32 -3.43 -11.60
C THR A 48 2.06 -2.90 -13.01
N ASN A 49 1.53 -1.69 -13.13
CA ASN A 49 1.27 -1.05 -14.42
C ASN A 49 2.56 -0.79 -15.21
N GLU A 50 3.64 -0.38 -14.54
CA GLU A 50 4.95 -0.21 -15.18
C GLU A 50 5.55 -1.53 -15.66
N GLN A 51 5.34 -2.63 -14.93
CA GLN A 51 5.75 -3.97 -15.38
C GLN A 51 4.94 -4.43 -16.60
N GLN A 52 3.63 -4.17 -16.64
CA GLN A 52 2.78 -4.50 -17.78
C GLN A 52 3.17 -3.70 -19.04
N LYS A 53 3.47 -2.40 -18.90
CA LYS A 53 3.97 -1.57 -20.02
C LYS A 53 5.29 -2.10 -20.58
N LYS A 54 6.21 -2.55 -19.70
CA LYS A 54 7.50 -3.13 -20.13
C LYS A 54 7.34 -4.50 -20.80
N GLY A 55 6.35 -5.30 -20.39
CA GLY A 55 6.02 -6.57 -21.02
C GLY A 55 5.40 -6.41 -22.41
N GLY A 56 4.56 -5.38 -22.62
CA GLY A 56 3.92 -5.12 -23.92
C GLY A 56 4.85 -4.57 -25.01
N GLY A 57 5.99 -3.98 -24.65
CA GLY A 57 6.94 -3.40 -25.61
C GLY A 57 7.91 -4.41 -26.26
N GLN A 58 7.99 -5.64 -25.74
CA GLN A 58 8.85 -6.68 -26.35
C GLN A 58 8.16 -7.37 -27.54
N ASP A 59 6.84 -7.51 -27.53
CA ASP A 59 6.09 -8.22 -28.58
C ASP A 59 6.08 -7.47 -29.93
N GLU A 60 6.09 -6.13 -29.91
CA GLU A 60 6.06 -5.32 -31.14
C GLU A 60 7.41 -5.30 -31.87
N SER A 61 8.52 -5.47 -31.13
CA SER A 61 9.87 -5.62 -31.67
C SER A 61 10.05 -6.93 -32.46
N TYR A 62 9.41 -8.03 -32.03
CA TYR A 62 9.47 -9.32 -32.74
C TYR A 62 8.61 -9.33 -34.01
N ARG A 63 7.47 -8.63 -34.00
CA ARG A 63 6.59 -8.54 -35.18
C ARG A 63 7.19 -7.67 -36.29
N ALA A 64 7.88 -6.59 -35.95
CA ALA A 64 8.45 -5.66 -36.92
C ALA A 64 9.73 -6.19 -37.64
N LYS A 65 10.40 -7.21 -37.11
CA LYS A 65 11.59 -7.82 -37.73
C LYS A 65 11.30 -9.04 -38.61
N SER A 66 10.03 -9.42 -38.76
CA SER A 66 9.58 -10.59 -39.53
C SER A 66 8.78 -10.23 -40.78
N ALA A 67 8.77 -8.96 -41.20
CA ALA A 67 8.15 -8.45 -42.43
C ALA A 67 9.24 -7.84 -43.32
#